data_AF-A0A355GH20-F1
#
_entry.id   AF-A0A355GH20-F1
#
_cell.length_a   1.000
_cell.length_b   1.000
_cell.length_c   1.000
_cell.angle_alpha   90.00
_cell.angle_beta   90.00
_cell.angle_gamma   90.00
#
_symmetry.space_group_name_H-M   'P 1'
#
loop_
_entity.id
_entity.type
_entity.pdbx_description
1 polymer ?
#
loop_
_entity_poly.entity_id
_entity_poly.type
_entity_poly.pdbx_seq_one_letter_code
_entity_poly.pdbx_strand_id
1 'polypeptide(L)'
;MSSVTPFPCQNPDSRFDSGTKPVPEPEWVKQDLRVPKYDDVVFARPDLSQIIGDAEANRDMFQSCSRDRSGKIISSLRSWARRAVLEEAARYTAELTGSAVELPADLDEQLLFMTGHQPALYHPGVWIKNLLIGKAAQQSAGLSLNLIVDNDLVSSTAIKIPQGTRDTPFFSEISFDETIKKKPWEETTIQNEELFRTFSARVEKALNVWPELPTPLLCNIWPAAVAHMQKSDRLADCLAAARHAQEQRWGIENLELPISRMCQTGPFLWFACHLFKNARAFRSTHNEVLSEYRKVNRVRSKTHPVPELSESDGWIESPFWIWRTGETRRHQLFVKREQDQIQLSNGTDVMTTLPMGENCDLSAAIEVLKQLPDQG
;
A
#
# COMPACT_ATOMS: atom_id res chain seq x y z
N MET A 1 -9.63 -15.26 -14.18
CA MET A 1 -10.81 -14.43 -14.53
C MET A 1 -11.19 -13.66 -13.29
N SER A 2 -10.76 -12.39 -13.20
CA SER A 2 -11.05 -11.55 -12.04
C SER A 2 -12.55 -11.24 -12.00
N SER A 3 -13.25 -11.72 -10.97
CA SER A 3 -14.65 -11.43 -10.72
C SER A 3 -14.76 -9.99 -10.23
N VAL A 4 -14.75 -9.03 -11.15
CA VAL A 4 -14.99 -7.63 -10.81
C VAL A 4 -16.47 -7.48 -10.51
N THR A 5 -16.82 -7.36 -9.24
CA THR A 5 -18.15 -6.91 -8.82
C THR A 5 -18.38 -5.52 -9.43
N PRO A 6 -19.32 -5.34 -10.37
CA PRO A 6 -19.57 -4.04 -10.98
C PRO A 6 -20.09 -3.06 -9.91
N PHE A 7 -19.77 -1.77 -10.06
CA PHE A 7 -20.35 -0.76 -9.18
C PHE A 7 -21.88 -0.78 -9.34
N PRO A 8 -22.67 -0.87 -8.26
CA PRO A 8 -24.13 -1.05 -8.36
C PRO A 8 -24.91 0.18 -8.88
N CYS A 9 -24.25 1.26 -9.33
CA CYS A 9 -24.92 2.48 -9.81
C CYS A 9 -24.50 2.85 -11.24
N GLN A 10 -25.48 3.10 -12.12
CA GLN A 10 -25.26 3.32 -13.56
C GLN A 10 -24.83 4.75 -13.98
N ASN A 11 -24.65 5.71 -13.05
CA ASN A 11 -24.02 7.00 -13.37
C ASN A 11 -23.68 7.81 -12.09
N PRO A 12 -22.45 7.72 -11.55
CA PRO A 12 -22.06 8.45 -10.34
C PRO A 12 -21.79 9.95 -10.56
N ASP A 13 -21.59 10.40 -11.80
CA ASP A 13 -20.99 11.70 -12.10
C ASP A 13 -21.94 12.91 -11.97
N SER A 14 -23.25 12.69 -11.86
CA SER A 14 -24.22 13.81 -11.84
C SER A 14 -24.44 14.50 -10.48
N ARG A 15 -23.74 14.12 -9.39
CA ARG A 15 -24.27 14.32 -8.01
C ARG A 15 -23.27 14.65 -6.90
N PHE A 16 -22.02 14.97 -7.20
CA PHE A 16 -21.10 15.52 -6.20
C PHE A 16 -21.27 17.04 -6.09
N ASP A 17 -22.49 17.51 -5.76
CA ASP A 17 -22.70 18.90 -5.35
C ASP A 17 -22.50 18.95 -3.83
N SER A 18 -21.27 19.23 -3.38
CA SER A 18 -20.99 19.45 -1.97
C SER A 18 -21.69 20.75 -1.58
N GLY A 19 -22.78 20.63 -0.83
CA GLY A 19 -23.56 21.77 -0.33
C GLY A 19 -22.68 22.92 0.16
N THR A 20 -23.17 24.14 0.01
CA THR A 20 -22.43 25.43 0.07
C THR A 20 -21.75 25.78 1.41
N LYS A 21 -21.76 24.90 2.42
CA LYS A 21 -21.08 25.13 3.69
C LYS A 21 -19.80 24.29 3.76
N PRO A 22 -18.60 24.91 3.77
CA PRO A 22 -17.37 24.17 3.99
C PRO A 22 -17.42 23.48 5.36
N VAL A 23 -17.06 22.20 5.39
CA VAL A 23 -16.74 21.52 6.66
C VAL A 23 -15.48 22.21 7.19
N PRO A 24 -15.49 22.75 8.42
CA PRO A 24 -14.31 23.43 8.95
C PRO A 24 -13.14 22.44 9.01
N GLU A 25 -12.10 22.71 8.22
CA GLU A 25 -10.87 21.95 8.29
C GLU A 25 -10.12 22.31 9.58
N PRO A 26 -9.61 21.33 10.34
CA PRO A 26 -8.83 21.60 11.52
C PRO A 26 -7.55 22.35 11.15
N GLU A 27 -7.20 23.40 11.89
CA GLU A 27 -5.95 24.14 11.65
C GLU A 27 -4.73 23.22 11.80
N TRP A 28 -3.82 23.28 10.82
CA TRP A 28 -2.56 22.55 10.87
C TRP A 28 -1.65 23.12 11.96
N VAL A 29 -1.43 22.34 13.01
CA VAL A 29 -0.50 22.68 14.08
C VAL A 29 0.77 21.84 13.94
N LYS A 30 1.94 22.48 14.03
CA LYS A 30 3.23 21.79 14.01
C LYS A 30 3.29 20.78 15.17
N GLN A 31 3.58 19.53 14.85
CA GLN A 31 3.74 18.47 15.86
C GLN A 31 5.22 18.10 16.00
N ASP A 32 5.78 18.31 17.19
CA ASP A 32 7.14 17.87 17.51
C ASP A 32 7.12 16.42 18.02
N LEU A 33 7.13 15.46 17.10
CA LEU A 33 7.25 14.04 17.41
C LEU A 33 8.72 13.65 17.56
N ARG A 34 9.04 12.86 18.59
CA ARG A 34 10.39 12.33 18.82
C ARG A 34 10.34 10.82 18.94
N VAL A 35 11.29 10.16 18.29
CA VAL A 35 11.51 8.73 18.48
C VAL A 35 11.93 8.48 19.93
N PRO A 36 11.39 7.45 20.59
CA PRO A 36 11.85 7.05 21.92
C PRO A 36 13.37 6.86 21.99
N LYS A 37 13.96 7.20 23.14
CA LYS A 37 15.42 7.10 23.38
C LYS A 37 15.85 5.79 24.02
N TYR A 38 14.90 5.00 24.50
CA TYR A 38 15.13 3.78 25.26
C TYR A 38 14.59 2.58 24.48
N ASP A 39 15.21 1.44 24.71
CA ASP A 39 14.76 0.16 24.16
C ASP A 39 13.36 -0.19 24.69
N ASP A 40 12.62 -0.98 23.90
CA ASP A 40 11.28 -1.49 24.23
C ASP A 40 10.20 -0.42 24.51
N VAL A 41 10.45 0.84 24.17
CA VAL A 41 9.47 1.93 24.28
C VAL A 41 8.76 2.16 22.95
N VAL A 42 7.43 2.14 22.99
CA VAL A 42 6.56 2.49 21.86
C VAL A 42 6.02 3.90 22.08
N PHE A 43 6.23 4.79 21.11
CA PHE A 43 5.54 6.07 21.07
C PHE A 43 4.30 5.94 20.18
N ALA A 44 3.14 6.24 20.73
CA ALA A 44 1.88 6.29 19.98
C ALA A 44 1.12 7.58 20.30
N ARG A 45 0.57 8.20 19.26
CA ARG A 45 -0.33 9.33 19.37
C ARG A 45 -1.38 9.25 18.25
N PRO A 46 -2.70 9.17 18.57
CA PRO A 46 -3.29 9.00 19.90
C PRO A 46 -2.77 7.76 20.66
N ASP A 47 -3.05 7.68 21.95
CA ASP A 47 -2.62 6.54 22.77
C ASP A 47 -3.21 5.24 22.21
N LEU A 48 -2.45 4.14 22.26
CA LEU A 48 -2.89 2.86 21.68
C LEU A 48 -4.18 2.33 22.34
N SER A 49 -4.46 2.70 23.59
CA SER A 49 -5.73 2.35 24.26
C SER A 49 -6.96 2.97 23.59
N GLN A 50 -6.78 4.02 22.79
CA GLN A 50 -7.88 4.71 22.10
C GLN A 50 -8.20 4.09 20.74
N ILE A 51 -7.37 3.19 20.21
CA ILE A 51 -7.46 2.72 18.82
C ILE A 51 -8.83 2.16 18.44
N ILE A 52 -9.50 1.44 19.36
CA ILE A 52 -10.83 0.88 19.11
C ILE A 52 -11.89 1.99 19.15
N GLY A 53 -11.85 2.86 20.16
CA GLY A 53 -12.79 3.99 20.26
C GLY A 53 -12.66 4.97 19.09
N ASP A 54 -11.45 5.22 18.61
CA ASP A 54 -11.19 6.03 17.42
C ASP A 54 -11.76 5.36 16.15
N ALA A 55 -11.64 4.04 16.04
CA ALA A 55 -12.22 3.29 14.93
C ALA A 55 -13.76 3.30 14.95
N GLU A 56 -14.38 3.20 16.13
CA GLU A 56 -15.83 3.33 16.30
C GLU A 56 -16.31 4.75 15.95
N ALA A 57 -15.63 5.78 16.46
CA ALA A 57 -15.96 7.18 16.14
C ALA A 57 -15.82 7.47 14.64
N ASN A 58 -14.78 6.93 13.99
CA ASN A 58 -14.60 7.02 12.54
C ASN A 58 -15.77 6.35 11.79
N ARG A 59 -16.23 5.18 12.24
CA ARG A 59 -17.39 4.49 11.65
C ARG A 59 -18.65 5.35 11.79
N ASP A 60 -18.91 5.90 12.97
CA ASP A 60 -20.10 6.71 13.25
C ASP A 60 -20.11 8.00 12.41
N MET A 61 -18.95 8.67 12.30
CA MET A 61 -18.76 9.81 11.41
C MET A 61 -19.15 9.45 9.98
N PHE A 62 -18.60 8.36 9.45
CA PHE A 62 -18.88 7.92 8.10
C PHE A 62 -20.33 7.47 7.86
N GLN A 63 -20.99 6.89 8.86
CA GLN A 63 -22.42 6.57 8.80
C GLN A 63 -23.26 7.85 8.78
N SER A 64 -22.88 8.88 9.54
CA SER A 64 -23.58 10.17 9.54
C SER A 64 -23.56 10.86 8.17
N CYS A 65 -22.44 10.73 7.42
CA CYS A 65 -22.31 11.26 6.08
C CYS A 65 -23.28 10.61 5.08
N SER A 66 -23.81 9.41 5.34
CA SER A 66 -24.69 8.69 4.40
C SER A 66 -26.12 9.27 4.27
N ARG A 67 -26.45 10.29 5.06
CA ARG A 67 -27.82 10.83 5.17
C ARG A 67 -28.20 11.78 4.03
N ASP A 68 -27.24 12.36 3.30
CA ASP A 68 -27.49 13.20 2.12
C ASP A 68 -27.29 12.45 0.78
N ARG A 69 -27.65 13.06 -0.35
CA ARG A 69 -27.62 12.41 -1.67
C ARG A 69 -26.19 12.06 -2.14
N SER A 70 -25.21 12.92 -1.89
CA SER A 70 -23.80 12.70 -2.23
C SER A 70 -23.17 11.68 -1.28
N GLY A 71 -23.55 11.76 -0.02
CA GLY A 71 -23.27 10.82 1.06
C GLY A 71 -23.69 9.38 0.77
N LYS A 72 -24.86 9.18 0.17
CA LYS A 72 -25.31 7.85 -0.32
C LYS A 72 -24.40 7.28 -1.41
N ILE A 73 -23.85 8.13 -2.29
CA ILE A 73 -22.91 7.69 -3.33
C ILE A 73 -21.59 7.29 -2.67
N ILE A 74 -21.06 8.12 -1.78
CA ILE A 74 -19.81 7.85 -1.05
C ILE A 74 -19.95 6.60 -0.17
N SER A 75 -21.07 6.37 0.50
CA SER A 75 -21.29 5.14 1.28
C SER A 75 -21.32 3.90 0.39
N SER A 76 -21.92 4.00 -0.80
CA SER A 76 -21.98 2.90 -1.76
C SER A 76 -20.59 2.58 -2.33
N LEU A 77 -19.79 3.60 -2.65
CA LEU A 77 -18.39 3.46 -3.07
C LEU A 77 -17.54 2.81 -1.97
N ARG A 78 -17.73 3.22 -0.70
CA ARG A 78 -17.00 2.62 0.43
C ARG A 78 -17.33 1.14 0.63
N SER A 79 -18.61 0.76 0.60
CA SER A 79 -19.00 -0.66 0.71
C SER A 79 -18.48 -1.48 -0.48
N TRP A 80 -18.57 -0.95 -1.70
CA TRP A 80 -18.01 -1.60 -2.89
C TRP A 80 -16.49 -1.78 -2.81
N ALA A 81 -15.76 -0.72 -2.46
CA ALA A 81 -14.32 -0.76 -2.26
C ALA A 81 -13.92 -1.76 -1.17
N ARG A 82 -14.60 -1.71 -0.02
CA ARG A 82 -14.35 -2.60 1.11
C ARG A 82 -14.51 -4.06 0.71
N ARG A 83 -15.62 -4.44 0.07
CA ARG A 83 -15.86 -5.82 -0.38
C ARG A 83 -14.80 -6.28 -1.38
N ALA A 84 -14.58 -5.53 -2.45
CA ALA A 84 -13.64 -5.94 -3.48
C ALA A 84 -12.19 -6.06 -2.96
N VAL A 85 -11.77 -5.14 -2.07
CA VAL A 85 -10.45 -5.17 -1.45
C VAL A 85 -10.31 -6.37 -0.51
N LEU A 86 -11.30 -6.62 0.35
CA LEU A 86 -11.24 -7.75 1.30
C LEU A 86 -11.34 -9.09 0.58
N GLU A 87 -12.15 -9.20 -0.48
CA GLU A 87 -12.25 -10.41 -1.32
C GLU A 87 -10.93 -10.71 -2.05
N GLU A 88 -10.26 -9.70 -2.61
CA GLU A 88 -8.92 -9.87 -3.20
C GLU A 88 -7.88 -10.20 -2.13
N ALA A 89 -7.95 -9.57 -0.95
CA ALA A 89 -7.04 -9.85 0.16
C ALA A 89 -7.20 -11.28 0.68
N ALA A 90 -8.43 -11.78 0.83
CA ALA A 90 -8.71 -13.16 1.20
C ALA A 90 -8.16 -14.14 0.16
N ARG A 91 -8.36 -13.85 -1.14
CA ARG A 91 -7.78 -14.67 -2.23
C ARG A 91 -6.26 -14.70 -2.18
N TYR A 92 -5.61 -13.53 -2.10
CA TYR A 92 -4.16 -13.46 -2.03
C TYR A 92 -3.60 -14.14 -0.77
N THR A 93 -4.23 -13.92 0.39
CA THR A 93 -3.83 -14.57 1.66
C THR A 93 -3.97 -16.09 1.57
N ALA A 94 -5.01 -16.59 0.91
CA ALA A 94 -5.19 -18.01 0.67
C ALA A 94 -4.14 -18.60 -0.27
N GLU A 95 -3.75 -17.88 -1.33
CA GLU A 95 -2.63 -18.26 -2.21
C GLU A 95 -1.30 -18.29 -1.43
N LEU A 96 -1.06 -17.27 -0.61
CA LEU A 96 0.15 -17.10 0.19
C LEU A 96 0.35 -18.25 1.19
N THR A 97 -0.70 -18.54 1.96
CA THR A 97 -0.69 -19.53 3.05
C THR A 97 -1.00 -20.95 2.58
N GLY A 98 -1.67 -21.11 1.44
CA GLY A 98 -2.23 -22.38 0.98
C GLY A 98 -3.47 -22.84 1.75
N SER A 99 -4.09 -21.97 2.56
CA SER A 99 -5.30 -22.26 3.33
C SER A 99 -6.44 -21.34 2.92
N ALA A 100 -7.67 -21.85 2.82
CA ALA A 100 -8.81 -21.00 2.49
C ALA A 100 -9.03 -19.95 3.58
N VAL A 101 -9.37 -18.73 3.16
CA VAL A 101 -9.69 -17.61 4.05
C VAL A 101 -11.17 -17.26 3.88
N GLU A 102 -11.95 -17.48 4.92
CA GLU A 102 -13.37 -17.15 4.93
C GLU A 102 -13.58 -15.73 5.47
N LEU A 103 -14.27 -14.90 4.68
CA LEU A 103 -14.69 -13.59 5.13
C LEU A 103 -16.03 -13.69 5.85
N PRO A 104 -16.24 -12.90 6.92
CA PRO A 104 -17.50 -12.90 7.63
C PRO A 104 -18.63 -12.27 6.80
N ALA A 105 -19.85 -12.77 6.96
CA ALA A 105 -21.01 -12.31 6.19
C ALA A 105 -21.37 -10.84 6.47
N ASP A 106 -21.06 -10.35 7.67
CA ASP A 106 -21.28 -8.99 8.16
C ASP A 106 -20.04 -8.09 7.96
N LEU A 107 -19.19 -8.37 6.96
CA LEU A 107 -17.93 -7.66 6.73
C LEU A 107 -18.08 -6.13 6.70
N ASP A 108 -19.21 -5.58 6.23
CA ASP A 108 -19.47 -4.13 6.16
C ASP A 108 -19.71 -3.49 7.54
N GLU A 109 -20.07 -4.29 8.55
CA GLU A 109 -20.40 -3.84 9.90
C GLU A 109 -19.17 -3.87 10.83
N GLN A 110 -18.21 -4.74 10.52
CA GLN A 110 -17.00 -4.93 11.31
C GLN A 110 -16.04 -3.74 11.22
N LEU A 111 -15.32 -3.45 12.31
CA LEU A 111 -14.18 -2.51 12.26
C LEU A 111 -13.08 -3.09 11.37
N LEU A 112 -12.39 -2.24 10.61
CA LEU A 112 -11.26 -2.65 9.76
C LEU A 112 -10.03 -1.83 10.13
N PHE A 113 -8.99 -2.51 10.58
CA PHE A 113 -7.70 -1.93 10.89
C PHE A 113 -6.73 -2.22 9.76
N MET A 114 -6.17 -1.19 9.15
CA MET A 114 -5.26 -1.35 8.00
C MET A 114 -3.88 -0.79 8.31
N THR A 115 -2.86 -1.47 7.82
CA THR A 115 -1.49 -0.97 7.77
C THR A 115 -0.84 -1.32 6.45
N GLY A 116 0.42 -0.95 6.25
CA GLY A 116 1.16 -1.39 5.09
C GLY A 116 2.64 -1.00 5.11
N HIS A 117 3.43 -1.74 4.35
CA HIS A 117 4.83 -1.46 4.11
C HIS A 117 5.37 -2.20 2.88
N GLN A 118 6.55 -1.82 2.41
CA GLN A 118 7.27 -2.54 1.36
C GLN A 118 7.52 -4.00 1.79
N PRO A 119 7.57 -4.99 0.89
CA PRO A 119 7.74 -6.42 1.23
C PRO A 119 9.16 -6.81 1.73
N ALA A 120 9.99 -5.85 2.11
CA ALA A 120 11.31 -6.11 2.69
C ALA A 120 11.20 -6.90 4.01
N LEU A 121 12.32 -7.43 4.51
CA LEU A 121 12.37 -8.01 5.86
C LEU A 121 12.16 -6.93 6.92
N TYR A 122 11.16 -7.11 7.79
CA TYR A 122 10.75 -6.06 8.74
C TYR A 122 11.70 -6.00 9.94
N HIS A 123 12.17 -4.80 10.24
CA HIS A 123 12.70 -4.51 11.56
C HIS A 123 11.54 -4.30 12.56
N PRO A 124 11.78 -4.43 13.87
CA PRO A 124 10.72 -4.40 14.89
C PRO A 124 9.80 -3.16 14.83
N GLY A 125 10.37 -1.98 14.54
CA GLY A 125 9.61 -0.72 14.44
C GLY A 125 8.63 -0.65 13.26
N VAL A 126 8.82 -1.43 12.20
CA VAL A 126 7.81 -1.62 11.15
C VAL A 126 6.86 -2.73 11.55
N TRP A 127 7.41 -3.86 12.03
CA TRP A 127 6.62 -5.06 12.30
C TRP A 127 5.55 -4.87 13.37
N ILE A 128 5.81 -4.01 14.35
CA ILE A 128 4.85 -3.68 15.41
C ILE A 128 3.49 -3.22 14.86
N LYS A 129 3.46 -2.60 13.68
CA LYS A 129 2.21 -2.16 13.04
C LYS A 129 1.28 -3.33 12.74
N ASN A 130 1.83 -4.45 12.24
CA ASN A 130 1.06 -5.65 11.92
C ASN A 130 0.50 -6.30 13.19
N LEU A 131 1.31 -6.34 14.24
CA LEU A 131 0.88 -6.85 15.55
C LEU A 131 -0.22 -5.97 16.14
N LEU A 132 -0.08 -4.65 16.04
CA LEU A 132 -1.06 -3.69 16.56
C LEU A 132 -2.42 -3.87 15.89
N ILE A 133 -2.48 -3.87 14.55
CA ILE A 133 -3.77 -4.00 13.85
C ILE A 133 -4.41 -5.38 14.09
N GLY A 134 -3.60 -6.44 14.18
CA GLY A 134 -4.10 -7.79 14.44
C GLY A 134 -4.66 -7.92 15.86
N LYS A 135 -3.98 -7.35 16.87
CA LYS A 135 -4.50 -7.32 18.24
C LYS A 135 -5.74 -6.45 18.38
N ALA A 136 -5.80 -5.30 17.72
CA ALA A 136 -6.99 -4.44 17.73
C ALA A 136 -8.19 -5.16 17.10
N ALA A 137 -8.00 -5.82 15.95
CA ALA A 137 -9.03 -6.62 15.31
C ALA A 137 -9.53 -7.76 16.21
N GLN A 138 -8.63 -8.50 16.88
CA GLN A 138 -9.03 -9.54 17.82
C GLN A 138 -9.86 -9.02 19.00
N GLN A 139 -9.48 -7.87 19.55
CA GLN A 139 -10.18 -7.28 20.70
C GLN A 139 -11.57 -6.75 20.34
N SER A 140 -11.78 -6.29 19.11
CA SER A 140 -13.06 -5.75 18.66
C SER A 140 -13.90 -6.73 17.82
N ALA A 141 -13.46 -7.99 17.67
CA ALA A 141 -14.00 -8.93 16.67
C ALA A 141 -14.11 -8.28 15.27
N GLY A 142 -13.10 -7.49 14.90
CA GLY A 142 -13.00 -6.81 13.61
C GLY A 142 -12.06 -7.53 12.64
N LEU A 143 -11.75 -6.84 11.54
CA LEU A 143 -10.85 -7.29 10.48
C LEU A 143 -9.53 -6.53 10.54
N SER A 144 -8.44 -7.19 10.14
CA SER A 144 -7.15 -6.55 9.93
C SER A 144 -6.59 -6.86 8.54
N LEU A 145 -5.97 -5.85 7.92
CA LEU A 145 -5.39 -5.94 6.57
C LEU A 145 -4.01 -5.26 6.54
N ASN A 146 -3.01 -5.99 6.10
CA ASN A 146 -1.71 -5.45 5.73
C ASN A 146 -1.62 -5.29 4.20
N LEU A 147 -1.42 -4.05 3.75
CA LEU A 147 -1.10 -3.74 2.36
C LEU A 147 0.39 -3.91 2.10
N ILE A 148 0.72 -4.72 1.10
CA ILE A 148 2.09 -4.94 0.66
C ILE A 148 2.39 -3.90 -0.44
N VAL A 149 3.29 -2.95 -0.15
CA VAL A 149 3.69 -1.88 -1.07
C VAL A 149 4.70 -2.41 -2.09
N ASP A 150 4.22 -3.24 -3.00
CA ASP A 150 5.03 -3.95 -3.99
C ASP A 150 5.31 -3.14 -5.27
N ASN A 151 4.67 -2.00 -5.42
CA ASN A 151 4.94 -1.03 -6.49
C ASN A 151 6.20 -0.16 -6.23
N ASP A 152 6.80 -0.29 -5.05
CA ASP A 152 8.05 0.39 -4.71
C ASP A 152 9.28 -0.33 -5.24
N LEU A 153 10.36 0.44 -5.47
CA LEU A 153 11.59 -0.11 -6.03
C LEU A 153 12.36 -0.88 -4.97
N VAL A 154 12.87 -2.06 -5.34
CA VAL A 154 13.76 -2.83 -4.47
C VAL A 154 15.06 -2.05 -4.23
N SER A 155 15.39 -1.84 -2.96
CA SER A 155 16.55 -1.06 -2.53
C SER A 155 17.78 -1.93 -2.23
N SER A 156 17.56 -3.16 -1.76
CA SER A 156 18.60 -4.13 -1.38
C SER A 156 18.05 -5.55 -1.38
N THR A 157 18.90 -6.51 -1.72
CA THR A 157 18.69 -7.96 -1.56
C THR A 157 19.57 -8.57 -0.46
N ALA A 158 20.02 -7.72 0.47
CA ALA A 158 20.89 -8.10 1.57
C ALA A 158 20.49 -7.43 2.89
N ILE A 159 20.87 -8.07 3.99
CA ILE A 159 20.74 -7.53 5.35
C ILE A 159 22.10 -7.31 5.98
N LYS A 160 22.19 -6.32 6.88
CA LYS A 160 23.37 -6.07 7.70
C LYS A 160 23.36 -6.97 8.93
N ILE A 161 24.47 -7.64 9.17
CA ILE A 161 24.68 -8.56 10.29
C ILE A 161 25.87 -8.04 11.12
N PRO A 162 25.76 -7.98 12.45
CA PRO A 162 26.89 -7.60 13.30
C PRO A 162 27.98 -8.67 13.24
N GLN A 163 29.22 -8.23 13.15
CA GLN A 163 30.44 -9.05 13.09
C GLN A 163 31.53 -8.43 13.98
N GLY A 164 32.66 -9.14 14.09
CA GLY A 164 33.81 -8.70 14.88
C GLY A 164 33.73 -9.20 16.31
N THR A 165 34.18 -8.36 17.23
CA THR A 165 34.15 -8.63 18.68
C THR A 165 33.44 -7.48 19.39
N ARG A 166 33.16 -7.66 20.69
CA ARG A 166 32.54 -6.62 21.51
C ARG A 166 33.34 -5.32 21.54
N ASP A 167 34.66 -5.41 21.45
CA ASP A 167 35.57 -4.25 21.45
C ASP A 167 35.67 -3.58 20.08
N THR A 168 35.52 -4.36 19.00
CA THR A 168 35.65 -3.87 17.62
C THR A 168 34.50 -4.39 16.75
N PRO A 169 33.25 -3.93 16.99
CA PRO A 169 32.09 -4.38 16.22
C PRO A 169 32.05 -3.69 14.86
N PHE A 170 31.60 -4.42 13.83
CA PHE A 170 31.30 -3.85 12.51
C PHE A 170 30.13 -4.58 11.86
N PHE A 171 29.61 -4.04 10.75
CA PHE A 171 28.56 -4.70 9.97
C PHE A 171 29.15 -5.38 8.73
N SER A 172 28.75 -6.62 8.49
CA SER A 172 28.87 -7.27 7.19
C SER A 172 27.49 -7.38 6.54
N GLU A 173 27.45 -7.43 5.21
CA GLU A 173 26.20 -7.70 4.48
C GLU A 173 26.12 -9.17 4.09
N ILE A 174 24.93 -9.75 4.28
CA ILE A 174 24.62 -11.10 3.80
C ILE A 174 23.43 -10.98 2.88
N SER A 175 23.64 -11.31 1.61
CA SER A 175 22.60 -11.30 0.59
C SER A 175 21.71 -12.52 0.72
N PHE A 176 20.40 -12.34 0.50
CA PHE A 176 19.46 -13.45 0.28
C PHE A 176 19.19 -13.69 -1.20
N ASP A 177 19.58 -12.77 -2.09
CA ASP A 177 19.52 -12.94 -3.54
C ASP A 177 20.64 -12.15 -4.23
N GLU A 178 20.81 -12.31 -5.55
CA GLU A 178 21.79 -11.54 -6.32
C GLU A 178 21.51 -10.04 -6.23
N THR A 179 22.53 -9.23 -6.53
CA THR A 179 22.31 -7.79 -6.70
C THR A 179 21.44 -7.56 -7.93
N ILE A 180 20.25 -7.01 -7.72
CA ILE A 180 19.29 -6.74 -8.80
C ILE A 180 19.34 -5.29 -9.25
N LYS A 181 19.00 -5.05 -10.52
CA LYS A 181 18.70 -3.70 -10.99
C LYS A 181 17.44 -3.21 -10.27
N LYS A 182 17.42 -1.92 -9.92
CA LYS A 182 16.24 -1.30 -9.30
C LYS A 182 15.04 -1.43 -10.24
N LYS A 183 14.01 -2.12 -9.77
CA LYS A 183 12.69 -2.27 -10.38
C LYS A 183 11.65 -2.47 -9.27
N PRO A 184 10.34 -2.32 -9.56
CA PRO A 184 9.29 -2.59 -8.58
C PRO A 184 9.39 -4.00 -7.99
N TRP A 185 9.01 -4.17 -6.72
CA TRP A 185 8.94 -5.49 -6.09
C TRP A 185 7.99 -6.43 -6.85
N GLU A 186 6.91 -5.91 -7.43
CA GLU A 186 5.93 -6.69 -8.17
C GLU A 186 6.50 -7.37 -9.42
N GLU A 187 7.59 -6.84 -10.00
CA GLU A 187 8.32 -7.43 -11.13
C GLU A 187 9.58 -8.20 -10.69
N THR A 188 9.85 -8.28 -9.39
CA THR A 188 11.08 -8.89 -8.89
C THR A 188 10.90 -10.37 -8.60
N THR A 189 11.64 -11.19 -9.34
CA THR A 189 11.76 -12.63 -9.14
C THR A 189 13.11 -12.96 -8.51
N ILE A 190 13.19 -14.12 -7.85
CA ILE A 190 14.43 -14.65 -7.28
C ILE A 190 15.42 -14.95 -8.40
N GLN A 191 16.64 -14.44 -8.30
CA GLN A 191 17.69 -14.60 -9.31
C GLN A 191 18.58 -15.81 -9.06
N ASN A 192 18.83 -16.14 -7.79
CA ASN A 192 19.68 -17.27 -7.40
C ASN A 192 19.01 -18.09 -6.29
N GLU A 193 18.40 -19.22 -6.67
CA GLU A 193 17.71 -20.11 -5.75
C GLU A 193 18.63 -20.68 -4.66
N GLU A 194 19.87 -21.06 -4.99
CA GLU A 194 20.79 -21.63 -4.00
C GLU A 194 21.14 -20.57 -2.94
N LEU A 195 21.42 -19.35 -3.40
CA LEU A 195 21.67 -18.21 -2.54
C LEU A 195 20.46 -17.94 -1.63
N PHE A 196 19.25 -17.96 -2.18
CA PHE A 196 18.01 -17.79 -1.42
C PHE A 196 17.80 -18.91 -0.39
N ARG A 197 17.87 -20.18 -0.81
CA ARG A 197 17.65 -21.35 0.06
C ARG A 197 18.60 -21.40 1.24
N THR A 198 19.86 -21.06 1.02
CA THR A 198 20.91 -21.16 2.06
C THR A 198 21.07 -19.88 2.90
N PHE A 199 20.28 -18.83 2.64
CA PHE A 199 20.36 -17.54 3.33
C PHE A 199 20.32 -17.66 4.86
N SER A 200 19.32 -18.36 5.41
CA SER A 200 19.18 -18.51 6.86
C SER A 200 20.40 -19.17 7.50
N ALA A 201 20.93 -20.23 6.87
CA ALA A 201 22.11 -20.93 7.37
C ALA A 201 23.38 -20.06 7.30
N ARG A 202 23.51 -19.21 6.27
CA ARG A 202 24.63 -18.26 6.17
C ARG A 202 24.55 -17.19 7.25
N VAL A 203 23.35 -16.68 7.55
CA VAL A 203 23.14 -15.70 8.64
C VAL A 203 23.44 -16.31 10.00
N GLU A 204 22.95 -17.52 10.27
CA GLU A 204 23.26 -18.25 11.51
C GLU A 204 24.77 -18.47 11.65
N LYS A 205 25.43 -18.98 10.61
CA LYS A 205 26.89 -19.17 10.62
C LYS A 205 27.64 -17.87 10.89
N ALA A 206 27.21 -16.76 10.31
CA ALA A 206 27.85 -15.47 10.54
C ALA A 206 27.66 -14.97 11.98
N LEU A 207 26.49 -15.22 12.58
CA LEU A 207 26.20 -14.81 13.96
C LEU A 207 26.91 -15.66 15.02
N ASN A 208 27.51 -16.81 14.67
CA ASN A 208 28.28 -17.64 15.60
C ASN A 208 29.47 -16.92 16.26
N VAL A 209 29.92 -15.79 15.73
CA VAL A 209 30.94 -14.93 16.38
C VAL A 209 30.41 -14.29 17.67
N TRP A 210 29.10 -14.28 17.87
CA TRP A 210 28.39 -13.77 19.05
C TRP A 210 27.68 -14.91 19.79
N PRO A 211 28.39 -15.72 20.60
CA PRO A 211 27.82 -16.91 21.23
C PRO A 211 26.73 -16.61 22.25
N GLU A 212 26.61 -15.35 22.70
CA GLU A 212 25.55 -14.93 23.63
C GLU A 212 24.20 -14.65 22.93
N LEU A 213 24.18 -14.52 21.60
CA LEU A 213 22.94 -14.23 20.87
C LEU A 213 22.06 -15.50 20.78
N PRO A 214 20.73 -15.35 20.93
CA PRO A 214 19.82 -16.45 20.69
C PRO A 214 19.81 -16.84 19.22
N THR A 215 19.30 -18.04 18.93
CA THR A 215 19.09 -18.50 17.55
C THR A 215 18.31 -17.44 16.75
N PRO A 216 18.79 -17.07 15.55
CA PRO A 216 18.12 -16.05 14.75
C PRO A 216 16.69 -16.45 14.41
N LEU A 217 15.75 -15.51 14.53
CA LEU A 217 14.37 -15.70 14.10
C LEU A 217 14.27 -16.18 12.65
N LEU A 218 15.25 -15.82 11.82
CA LEU A 218 15.35 -16.23 10.43
C LEU A 218 15.26 -17.75 10.25
N CYS A 219 15.88 -18.54 11.14
CA CYS A 219 15.84 -20.01 11.10
C CYS A 219 14.42 -20.58 11.21
N ASN A 220 13.53 -19.84 11.89
CA ASN A 220 12.14 -20.24 12.10
C ASN A 220 11.22 -19.86 10.94
N ILE A 221 11.53 -18.77 10.23
CA ILE A 221 10.62 -18.15 9.26
C ILE A 221 11.03 -18.42 7.81
N TRP A 222 12.32 -18.58 7.54
CA TRP A 222 12.83 -18.77 6.17
C TRP A 222 12.37 -20.07 5.49
N PRO A 223 12.11 -21.17 6.20
CA PRO A 223 11.51 -22.36 5.58
C PRO A 223 10.19 -22.06 4.85
N ALA A 224 9.38 -21.11 5.34
CA ALA A 224 8.14 -20.71 4.66
C ALA A 224 8.41 -19.95 3.36
N ALA A 225 9.42 -19.07 3.32
CA ALA A 225 9.86 -18.42 2.08
C ALA A 225 10.33 -19.44 1.04
N VAL A 226 11.17 -20.40 1.45
CA VAL A 226 11.69 -21.46 0.57
C VAL A 226 10.58 -22.38 0.06
N ALA A 227 9.60 -22.70 0.91
CA ALA A 227 8.43 -23.47 0.50
C ALA A 227 7.55 -22.70 -0.49
N HIS A 228 7.33 -21.40 -0.25
CA HIS A 228 6.55 -20.55 -1.16
C HIS A 228 7.23 -20.37 -2.53
N MET A 229 8.57 -20.34 -2.57
CA MET A 229 9.34 -20.30 -3.81
C MET A 229 9.01 -21.47 -4.77
N GLN A 230 8.49 -22.60 -4.27
CA GLN A 230 8.04 -23.71 -5.12
C GLN A 230 6.72 -23.43 -5.86
N LYS A 231 5.98 -22.38 -5.46
CA LYS A 231 4.71 -21.96 -6.05
C LYS A 231 4.84 -20.72 -6.93
N SER A 232 5.66 -19.77 -6.51
CA SER A 232 5.90 -18.48 -7.17
C SER A 232 7.34 -18.07 -6.93
N ASP A 233 8.04 -17.62 -7.98
CA ASP A 233 9.40 -17.08 -7.87
C ASP A 233 9.42 -15.58 -7.52
N ARG A 234 8.25 -14.95 -7.33
CA ARG A 234 8.14 -13.54 -6.92
C ARG A 234 8.73 -13.37 -5.53
N LEU A 235 9.75 -12.53 -5.44
CA LEU A 235 10.50 -12.30 -4.22
C LEU A 235 9.61 -11.71 -3.11
N ALA A 236 8.71 -10.79 -3.47
CA ALA A 236 7.77 -10.18 -2.53
C ALA A 236 6.88 -11.22 -1.83
N ASP A 237 6.36 -12.19 -2.58
CA ASP A 237 5.48 -13.24 -2.06
C ASP A 237 6.25 -14.18 -1.12
N CYS A 238 7.49 -14.53 -1.47
CA CYS A 238 8.33 -15.37 -0.60
C CYS A 238 8.66 -14.68 0.74
N LEU A 239 8.97 -13.38 0.71
CA LEU A 239 9.24 -12.62 1.93
C LEU A 239 7.97 -12.41 2.77
N ALA A 240 6.84 -12.14 2.12
CA ALA A 240 5.54 -12.06 2.78
C ALA A 240 5.17 -13.39 3.46
N ALA A 241 5.43 -14.54 2.83
CA ALA A 241 5.17 -15.86 3.38
C ALA A 241 5.99 -16.13 4.66
N ALA A 242 7.28 -15.77 4.66
CA ALA A 242 8.11 -15.88 5.87
C ALA A 242 7.59 -15.03 7.02
N ARG A 243 7.27 -13.75 6.76
CA ARG A 243 6.72 -12.85 7.78
C ARG A 243 5.38 -13.38 8.31
N HIS A 244 4.46 -13.73 7.42
CA HIS A 244 3.12 -14.18 7.78
C HIS A 244 3.16 -15.47 8.61
N ALA A 245 4.05 -16.42 8.29
CA ALA A 245 4.23 -17.64 9.06
C ALA A 245 4.65 -17.36 10.52
N GLN A 246 5.38 -16.28 10.79
CA GLN A 246 5.73 -15.88 12.15
C GLN A 246 4.60 -15.14 12.86
N GLU A 247 3.88 -14.28 12.15
CA GLU A 247 2.70 -13.59 12.68
C GLU A 247 1.65 -14.59 13.16
N GLN A 248 1.39 -15.65 12.39
CA GLN A 248 0.51 -16.75 12.79
C GLN A 248 0.97 -17.44 14.08
N ARG A 249 2.28 -17.64 14.29
CA ARG A 249 2.81 -18.21 15.54
C ARG A 249 2.58 -17.30 16.74
N TRP A 250 2.46 -15.99 16.53
CA TRP A 250 2.06 -15.03 17.55
C TRP A 250 0.54 -14.86 17.66
N GLY A 251 -0.21 -15.70 16.94
CA GLY A 251 -1.67 -15.65 16.87
C GLY A 251 -2.16 -14.39 16.19
N ILE A 252 -1.50 -13.91 15.14
CA ILE A 252 -1.94 -12.78 14.32
C ILE A 252 -2.21 -13.28 12.90
N GLU A 253 -3.41 -12.99 12.40
CA GLU A 253 -3.90 -13.48 11.11
C GLU A 253 -4.41 -12.30 10.27
N ASN A 254 -3.52 -11.33 10.01
CA ASN A 254 -3.86 -10.22 9.13
C ASN A 254 -4.12 -10.74 7.71
N LEU A 255 -5.16 -10.22 7.05
CA LEU A 255 -5.26 -10.34 5.60
C LEU A 255 -4.07 -9.64 4.94
N GLU A 256 -3.63 -10.16 3.82
CA GLU A 256 -2.53 -9.64 3.02
C GLU A 256 -3.04 -9.22 1.65
N LEU A 257 -2.60 -8.07 1.14
CA LEU A 257 -2.94 -7.63 -0.20
C LEU A 257 -1.81 -6.78 -0.81
N PRO A 258 -1.19 -7.22 -1.92
CA PRO A 258 -0.32 -6.38 -2.70
C PRO A 258 -1.07 -5.21 -3.33
N ILE A 259 -0.44 -4.03 -3.30
CA ILE A 259 -1.00 -2.83 -3.95
C ILE A 259 -1.18 -3.09 -5.45
N SER A 260 -0.27 -3.82 -6.10
CA SER A 260 -0.43 -4.22 -7.51
C SER A 260 -1.78 -4.91 -7.79
N ARG A 261 -2.24 -5.80 -6.89
CA ARG A 261 -3.54 -6.48 -7.01
C ARG A 261 -4.70 -5.58 -6.61
N MET A 262 -4.56 -4.78 -5.55
CA MET A 262 -5.57 -3.77 -5.17
C MET A 262 -5.87 -2.82 -6.34
N CYS A 263 -4.82 -2.41 -7.07
CA CYS A 263 -4.91 -1.52 -8.23
C CYS A 263 -5.67 -2.12 -9.41
N GLN A 264 -5.83 -3.45 -9.47
CA GLN A 264 -6.62 -4.12 -10.50
C GLN A 264 -8.11 -4.25 -10.15
N THR A 265 -8.51 -3.86 -8.94
CA THR A 265 -9.91 -3.92 -8.52
C THR A 265 -10.74 -2.83 -9.21
N GLY A 266 -12.01 -3.14 -9.50
CA GLY A 266 -12.95 -2.18 -10.07
C GLY A 266 -13.03 -0.84 -9.31
N PRO A 267 -13.12 -0.82 -7.97
CA PRO A 267 -13.14 0.41 -7.19
C PRO A 267 -11.88 1.27 -7.37
N PHE A 268 -10.69 0.66 -7.45
CA PHE A 268 -9.48 1.42 -7.67
C PHE A 268 -9.45 2.04 -9.07
N LEU A 269 -9.80 1.27 -10.10
CA LEU A 269 -9.84 1.78 -11.48
C LEU A 269 -10.87 2.91 -11.63
N TRP A 270 -12.01 2.79 -10.96
CA TRP A 270 -13.00 3.86 -10.88
C TRP A 270 -12.41 5.11 -10.20
N PHE A 271 -11.71 4.94 -9.07
CA PHE A 271 -11.07 6.03 -8.34
C PHE A 271 -10.00 6.73 -9.18
N ALA A 272 -9.16 5.98 -9.89
CA ALA A 272 -8.16 6.53 -10.81
C ALA A 272 -8.83 7.34 -11.93
N CYS A 273 -9.86 6.80 -12.59
CA CYS A 273 -10.65 7.52 -13.60
C CYS A 273 -11.26 8.81 -13.04
N HIS A 274 -11.82 8.76 -11.83
CA HIS A 274 -12.39 9.93 -11.17
C HIS A 274 -11.33 11.02 -10.92
N LEU A 275 -10.11 10.64 -10.50
CA LEU A 275 -9.00 11.58 -10.34
C LEU A 275 -8.53 12.16 -11.68
N PHE A 276 -8.48 11.37 -12.75
CA PHE A 276 -8.12 11.87 -14.08
C PHE A 276 -9.14 12.90 -14.59
N LYS A 277 -10.43 12.62 -14.41
CA LYS A 277 -11.52 13.55 -14.74
C LYS A 277 -11.39 14.87 -13.98
N ASN A 278 -10.95 14.82 -12.73
CA ASN A 278 -10.86 15.97 -11.82
C ASN A 278 -9.42 16.44 -11.58
N ALA A 279 -8.48 16.15 -12.48
CA ALA A 279 -7.05 16.32 -12.21
C ALA A 279 -6.64 17.77 -11.89
N ARG A 280 -7.27 18.76 -12.53
CA ARG A 280 -7.03 20.18 -12.22
C ARG A 280 -7.43 20.53 -10.79
N ALA A 281 -8.61 20.09 -10.38
CA ALA A 281 -9.11 20.33 -9.02
C ALA A 281 -8.23 19.60 -8.00
N PHE A 282 -7.91 18.33 -8.24
CA PHE A 282 -7.02 17.56 -7.38
C PHE A 282 -5.64 18.21 -7.23
N ARG A 283 -5.01 18.63 -8.34
CA ARG A 283 -3.71 19.33 -8.32
C ARG A 283 -3.77 20.59 -7.46
N SER A 284 -4.82 21.40 -7.62
CA SER A 284 -4.98 22.64 -6.87
C SER A 284 -5.03 22.35 -5.37
N THR A 285 -5.93 21.46 -4.93
CA THR A 285 -6.08 21.09 -3.53
C THR A 285 -4.81 20.44 -2.97
N HIS A 286 -4.19 19.51 -3.71
CA HIS A 286 -2.93 18.87 -3.29
C HIS A 286 -1.82 19.90 -3.03
N ASN A 287 -1.58 20.79 -4.00
CA ASN A 287 -0.49 21.77 -3.89
C ASN A 287 -0.78 22.85 -2.84
N GLU A 288 -2.06 23.20 -2.63
CA GLU A 288 -2.48 24.09 -1.54
C GLU A 288 -2.18 23.49 -0.17
N VAL A 289 -2.67 22.27 0.11
CA VAL A 289 -2.43 21.56 1.38
C VAL A 289 -0.92 21.31 1.59
N LEU A 290 -0.18 20.98 0.54
CA LEU A 290 1.28 20.83 0.60
C LEU A 290 1.98 22.15 0.96
N SER A 291 1.51 23.28 0.42
CA SER A 291 2.03 24.61 0.75
C SER A 291 1.78 24.96 2.22
N GLU A 292 0.59 24.67 2.73
CA GLU A 292 0.24 24.84 4.14
C GLU A 292 1.11 23.98 5.04
N TYR A 293 1.26 22.68 4.72
CA TYR A 293 2.14 21.77 5.44
C TYR A 293 3.58 22.33 5.52
N ARG A 294 4.13 22.81 4.40
CA ARG A 294 5.50 23.36 4.35
C ARG A 294 5.63 24.63 5.18
N LYS A 295 4.62 25.51 5.19
CA LYS A 295 4.59 26.72 6.04
C LYS A 295 4.61 26.34 7.52
N VAL A 296 3.71 25.44 7.95
CA VAL A 296 3.58 25.00 9.34
C VAL A 296 4.84 24.30 9.84
N ASN A 297 5.42 23.43 9.02
CA ASN A 297 6.62 22.66 9.38
C ASN A 297 7.94 23.36 9.03
N ARG A 298 7.89 24.58 8.48
CA ARG A 298 9.06 25.39 8.06
C ARG A 298 9.97 24.65 7.07
N VAL A 299 9.40 23.84 6.19
CA VAL A 299 10.12 23.07 5.18
C VAL A 299 10.40 23.98 3.98
N ARG A 300 11.70 24.19 3.68
CA ARG A 300 12.14 25.00 2.53
C ARG A 300 12.41 24.18 1.27
N SER A 301 12.55 22.86 1.40
CA SER A 301 12.80 21.99 0.25
C SER A 301 11.58 21.89 -0.65
N LYS A 302 11.81 21.90 -1.97
CA LYS A 302 10.78 21.65 -2.98
C LYS A 302 10.42 20.17 -3.13
N THR A 303 11.20 19.27 -2.54
CA THR A 303 11.03 17.81 -2.67
C THR A 303 10.55 17.14 -1.39
N HIS A 304 10.51 17.86 -0.27
CA HIS A 304 10.00 17.35 1.00
C HIS A 304 8.65 17.99 1.37
N PRO A 305 7.68 17.21 1.87
CA PRO A 305 7.67 15.75 1.96
C PRO A 305 7.57 15.07 0.58
N VAL A 306 6.98 15.76 -0.40
CA VAL A 306 6.87 15.38 -1.82
C VAL A 306 6.95 16.65 -2.70
N PRO A 307 7.24 16.54 -4.01
CA PRO A 307 7.14 17.66 -4.94
C PRO A 307 5.70 18.11 -5.18
N GLU A 308 5.53 19.34 -5.70
CA GLU A 308 4.25 19.79 -6.22
C GLU A 308 3.93 19.08 -7.54
N LEU A 309 2.65 18.83 -7.79
CA LEU A 309 2.19 18.33 -9.08
C LEU A 309 2.30 19.44 -10.12
N SER A 310 2.95 19.15 -11.24
CA SER A 310 3.22 20.10 -12.31
C SER A 310 2.04 20.27 -13.28
N GLU A 311 2.06 21.38 -14.03
CA GLU A 311 1.12 21.66 -15.12
C GLU A 311 1.86 22.43 -16.22
N SER A 312 1.77 21.99 -17.47
CA SER A 312 2.33 22.66 -18.65
C SER A 312 1.53 22.30 -19.90
N ASP A 313 1.23 23.28 -20.76
CA ASP A 313 0.59 23.06 -22.07
C ASP A 313 -0.71 22.23 -22.02
N GLY A 314 -1.47 22.40 -20.92
CA GLY A 314 -2.70 21.66 -20.65
C GLY A 314 -2.50 20.25 -20.06
N TRP A 315 -1.27 19.75 -20.00
CA TRP A 315 -0.92 18.52 -19.27
C TRP A 315 -0.83 18.80 -17.78
N ILE A 316 -1.51 17.98 -16.99
CA ILE A 316 -1.55 18.05 -15.54
C ILE A 316 -0.94 16.76 -14.99
N GLU A 317 0.04 16.89 -14.11
CA GLU A 317 0.59 15.74 -13.39
C GLU A 317 -0.45 15.19 -12.41
N SER A 318 -0.70 13.88 -12.49
CA SER A 318 -1.58 13.14 -11.59
C SER A 318 -0.79 12.51 -10.43
N PRO A 319 -1.43 12.08 -9.32
CA PRO A 319 -0.73 11.48 -8.18
C PRO A 319 -0.28 10.02 -8.43
N PHE A 320 -0.07 9.63 -9.69
CA PHE A 320 0.28 8.28 -10.08
C PHE A 320 1.63 8.22 -10.77
N TRP A 321 2.32 7.12 -10.50
CA TRP A 321 3.48 6.69 -11.25
C TRP A 321 3.08 5.64 -12.27
N ILE A 322 3.75 5.64 -13.42
CA ILE A 322 3.58 4.65 -14.47
C ILE A 322 4.94 4.14 -14.93
N TRP A 323 5.00 2.90 -15.39
CA TRP A 323 6.18 2.31 -16.00
C TRP A 323 5.69 1.21 -16.95
N ARG A 324 6.56 0.77 -17.86
CA ARG A 324 6.33 -0.42 -18.67
C ARG A 324 7.09 -1.62 -18.10
N THR A 325 6.56 -2.82 -18.33
CA THR A 325 7.18 -4.07 -17.92
C THR A 325 8.66 -4.12 -18.35
N GLY A 326 9.56 -4.36 -17.39
CA GLY A 326 10.99 -4.43 -17.63
C GLY A 326 11.73 -3.08 -17.60
N GLU A 327 11.03 -1.96 -17.46
CA GLU A 327 11.66 -0.67 -17.22
C GLU A 327 12.24 -0.58 -15.79
N THR A 328 13.35 0.14 -15.66
CA THR A 328 14.02 0.35 -14.35
C THR A 328 13.66 1.68 -13.71
N ARG A 329 12.76 2.45 -14.34
CA ARG A 329 12.37 3.79 -13.90
C ARG A 329 10.86 3.92 -13.98
N ARG A 330 10.31 4.57 -12.95
CA ARG A 330 8.93 5.03 -12.93
C ARG A 330 8.87 6.46 -13.48
N HIS A 331 7.83 6.74 -14.23
CA HIS A 331 7.51 8.02 -14.85
C HIS A 331 6.30 8.64 -14.16
N GLN A 332 6.26 9.97 -14.10
CA GLN A 332 5.07 10.69 -13.66
C GLN A 332 3.97 10.49 -14.71
N LEU A 333 2.73 10.25 -14.25
CA LEU A 333 1.59 10.15 -15.15
C LEU A 333 0.96 11.53 -15.35
N PHE A 334 0.94 12.01 -16.59
CA PHE A 334 0.29 13.24 -17.00
C PHE A 334 -1.06 12.96 -17.65
N VAL A 335 -2.01 13.86 -17.42
CA VAL A 335 -3.34 13.81 -18.04
C VAL A 335 -3.64 15.10 -18.78
N LYS A 336 -4.31 14.99 -19.92
CA LYS A 336 -4.80 16.14 -20.69
C LYS A 336 -6.23 15.90 -21.12
N ARG A 337 -7.10 16.88 -20.86
CA ARG A 337 -8.49 16.87 -21.25
C ARG A 337 -8.63 17.37 -22.70
N GLU A 338 -9.25 16.58 -23.55
CA GLU A 338 -9.55 16.91 -24.95
C GLU A 338 -11.02 16.60 -25.24
N GLN A 339 -11.88 17.62 -25.21
CA GLN A 339 -13.34 17.50 -25.42
C GLN A 339 -13.97 16.37 -24.57
N ASP A 340 -14.32 15.24 -25.21
CA ASP A 340 -14.95 14.06 -24.62
C ASP A 340 -13.96 12.93 -24.26
N GLN A 341 -12.67 13.24 -24.19
CA GLN A 341 -11.61 12.28 -23.93
C GLN A 341 -10.56 12.82 -22.97
N ILE A 342 -9.84 11.91 -22.32
CA ILE A 342 -8.66 12.23 -21.52
C ILE A 342 -7.47 11.43 -22.05
N GLN A 343 -6.42 12.12 -22.44
CA GLN A 343 -5.16 11.50 -22.85
C GLN A 343 -4.28 11.27 -21.63
N LEU A 344 -3.62 10.11 -21.58
CA LEU A 344 -2.63 9.75 -20.56
C LEU A 344 -1.24 9.72 -21.18
N SER A 345 -0.23 10.29 -20.50
CA SER A 345 1.15 10.35 -20.97
C SER A 345 2.16 10.07 -19.86
N ASN A 346 3.29 9.47 -20.21
CA ASN A 346 4.49 9.32 -19.36
C ASN A 346 5.42 10.56 -19.39
N GLY A 347 5.01 11.63 -20.06
CA GLY A 347 5.77 12.86 -20.27
C GLY A 347 6.56 12.91 -21.58
N THR A 348 6.69 11.78 -22.31
CA THR A 348 7.34 11.74 -23.63
C THR A 348 6.36 11.40 -24.75
N ASP A 349 5.45 10.47 -24.51
CA ASP A 349 4.49 9.95 -25.48
C ASP A 349 3.09 9.82 -24.85
N VAL A 350 2.06 9.94 -25.68
CA VAL A 350 0.68 9.64 -25.27
C VAL A 350 0.51 8.13 -25.28
N MET A 351 0.27 7.57 -24.11
CA MET A 351 0.19 6.12 -23.89
C MET A 351 -1.18 5.56 -24.26
N THR A 352 -2.24 6.27 -23.87
CA THR A 352 -3.61 5.87 -24.16
C THR A 352 -4.55 7.06 -24.09
N THR A 353 -5.78 6.86 -24.53
CA THR A 353 -6.85 7.85 -24.47
C THR A 353 -8.10 7.21 -23.90
N LEU A 354 -8.64 7.81 -22.84
CA LEU A 354 -9.81 7.35 -22.12
C LEU A 354 -11.06 8.05 -22.67
N PRO A 355 -12.10 7.30 -23.09
CA PRO A 355 -13.39 7.90 -23.45
C PRO A 355 -14.06 8.42 -22.17
N MET A 356 -14.20 9.74 -22.06
CA MET A 356 -14.77 10.39 -20.88
C MET A 356 -15.52 11.65 -21.30
N GLY A 357 -16.73 11.54 -21.86
CA GLY A 357 -17.60 12.71 -22.04
C GLY A 357 -17.97 13.36 -20.70
N GLU A 358 -18.36 14.64 -20.69
CA GLU A 358 -18.69 15.34 -19.43
C GLU A 358 -19.75 14.59 -18.58
N ASN A 359 -20.71 13.94 -19.24
CA ASN A 359 -21.81 13.19 -18.63
C ASN A 359 -21.73 11.66 -18.82
N CYS A 360 -20.62 11.14 -19.35
CA CYS A 360 -20.46 9.71 -19.57
C CYS A 360 -20.11 8.98 -18.27
N ASP A 361 -20.68 7.79 -18.09
CA ASP A 361 -20.25 6.87 -17.03
C ASP A 361 -18.79 6.42 -17.26
N LEU A 362 -18.06 6.18 -16.17
CA LEU A 362 -16.62 5.85 -16.19
C LEU A 362 -16.35 4.43 -16.70
N SER A 363 -17.38 3.59 -16.90
CA SER A 363 -17.23 2.19 -17.33
C SER A 363 -16.36 2.02 -18.58
N ALA A 364 -16.56 2.84 -19.62
CA ALA A 364 -15.77 2.73 -20.85
C ALA A 364 -14.28 3.05 -20.62
N ALA A 365 -13.98 4.05 -19.80
CA ALA A 365 -12.60 4.38 -19.42
C ALA A 365 -11.97 3.30 -18.54
N ILE A 366 -12.74 2.71 -17.62
CA ILE A 366 -12.29 1.60 -16.78
C ILE A 366 -11.90 0.40 -17.63
N GLU A 367 -12.67 0.06 -18.67
CA GLU A 367 -12.32 -1.04 -19.59
C GLU A 367 -11.01 -0.78 -20.34
N VAL A 368 -10.73 0.47 -20.74
CA VAL A 368 -9.43 0.83 -21.33
C VAL A 368 -8.30 0.64 -20.31
N LEU A 369 -8.46 1.09 -19.07
CA LEU A 369 -7.44 0.93 -18.04
C LEU A 369 -7.16 -0.55 -17.70
N LYS A 370 -8.20 -1.41 -17.70
CA LYS A 370 -8.05 -2.86 -17.48
C LYS A 370 -7.15 -3.53 -18.51
N GLN A 371 -7.11 -3.01 -19.72
CA GLN A 371 -6.34 -3.59 -20.83
C GLN A 371 -4.90 -3.07 -20.88
N LEU A 372 -4.53 -2.06 -20.10
CA LEU A 372 -3.18 -1.49 -20.12
C LEU A 372 -2.10 -2.48 -19.66
N PRO A 373 -2.28 -3.25 -18.57
CA PRO A 373 -1.26 -4.21 -18.13
C PRO A 373 -0.90 -5.25 -19.21
N ASP A 374 -1.85 -5.62 -20.08
CA ASP A 374 -1.62 -6.58 -21.17
C ASP A 374 -0.75 -6.01 -22.31
N GLN A 375 -0.49 -4.70 -22.30
CA GLN A 375 0.27 -3.99 -23.34
C GLN A 375 1.75 -3.80 -22.99
N GLY A 376 2.18 -4.25 -21.81
CA GLY A 376 3.57 -4.15 -21.34
C GLY A 376 3.77 -3.00 -20.36
#